data_AF-X1FBZ5-F1
#
_entry.id   AF-X1FBZ5-F1
#
_cell.length_a   1.000
_cell.length_b   1.000
_cell.length_c   1.000
_cell.angle_alpha   90.00
_cell.angle_beta   90.00
_cell.angle_gamma   90.00
#
_symmetry.space_group_name_H-M   'P 1'
#
loop_
_entity.id
_entity.type
_entity.pdbx_description
1 polymer ?
#
loop_
_entity_poly.entity_id
_entity_poly.type
_entity_poly.pdbx_seq_one_letter_code
_entity_poly.pdbx_strand_id
1 'polypeptide(L)'
;KELVNILKINSKITFIDMVPYHSMPEFYSSCDIFCLPSIHEGFPLSIAEALSIGLVIVASTVEGTPEAIRENVNGFLFKPKNFKELSFKLI
;
A
#
# COMPACT_ATOMS: atom_id res chain seq x y z
N LYS A 1 0.02 -17.69 3.31
CA LYS A 1 1.38 -18.12 2.87
C LYS A 1 1.34 -19.21 1.78
N GLU A 2 0.30 -20.04 1.69
CA GLU A 2 0.18 -21.11 0.66
C GLU A 2 0.36 -20.62 -0.78
N LEU A 3 -0.32 -19.53 -1.18
CA LEU A 3 -0.22 -18.97 -2.53
C LEU A 3 1.23 -18.60 -2.91
N VAL A 4 2.02 -18.09 -1.96
CA VAL A 4 3.43 -17.74 -2.18
C VAL A 4 4.27 -18.99 -2.50
N ASN A 5 3.96 -20.12 -1.87
CA ASN A 5 4.62 -21.40 -2.15
C ASN A 5 4.23 -21.94 -3.53
N ILE A 6 2.93 -21.89 -3.86
CA ILE A 6 2.42 -22.33 -5.17
C ILE A 6 3.08 -21.52 -6.30
N LEU A 7 3.17 -20.20 -6.12
CA LEU A 7 3.79 -19.29 -7.09
C LEU A 7 5.32 -19.28 -7.04
N LYS A 8 5.94 -19.93 -6.04
CA LYS A 8 7.40 -20.01 -5.82
C LYS A 8 8.07 -18.64 -5.73
N ILE A 9 7.45 -17.70 -5.02
CA ILE A 9 7.95 -16.32 -4.86
C ILE A 9 8.39 -16.01 -3.42
N ASN A 10 8.68 -17.03 -2.61
CA ASN A 10 9.12 -16.88 -1.21
C ASN A 10 10.33 -15.96 -1.03
N SER A 11 11.27 -15.95 -1.97
CA SER A 11 12.46 -15.10 -1.90
C SER A 11 12.18 -13.61 -2.16
N LYS A 12 10.96 -13.27 -2.59
CA LYS A 12 10.53 -11.89 -2.90
C LYS A 12 9.51 -11.35 -1.90
N ILE A 13 9.07 -12.16 -0.95
CA ILE A 13 7.99 -11.79 -0.02
C ILE A 13 8.46 -12.03 1.40
N THR A 14 8.56 -10.95 2.16
CA THR A 14 8.73 -10.99 3.60
C THR A 14 7.37 -10.76 4.25
N PHE A 15 6.89 -11.74 5.03
CA PHE A 15 5.74 -11.56 5.89
C PHE A 15 6.22 -11.06 7.24
N ILE A 16 5.74 -9.89 7.64
CA ILE A 16 6.09 -9.25 8.90
C ILE A 16 4.88 -9.37 9.82
N ASP A 17 5.13 -9.77 11.07
CA ASP A 17 4.09 -9.80 12.09
C ASP A 17 3.82 -8.38 12.61
N MET A 18 3.42 -8.22 13.87
CA MET A 18 3.13 -6.90 14.41
C MET A 18 4.42 -6.07 14.56
N VAL A 19 4.45 -4.90 13.91
CA VAL A 19 5.46 -3.88 14.17
C VAL A 19 4.94 -2.96 15.28
N PRO A 20 5.69 -2.69 16.35
CA PRO A 20 5.30 -1.73 17.38
C PRO A 20 5.05 -0.35 16.78
N TYR A 21 4.02 0.36 17.24
CA TYR A 21 3.63 1.66 16.69
C TYR A 21 4.79 2.66 16.64
N HIS A 22 5.61 2.70 17.70
CA HIS A 22 6.77 3.59 17.78
C HIS A 22 7.90 3.26 16.78
N SER A 23 7.89 2.07 16.16
CA SER A 23 8.84 1.63 15.15
C SER A 23 8.30 1.76 13.72
N MET A 24 7.03 2.16 13.56
CA MET A 24 6.40 2.32 12.25
C MET A 24 7.09 3.37 11.38
N PRO A 25 7.55 4.54 11.90
CA PRO A 25 8.26 5.52 11.08
C PRO A 25 9.51 4.95 10.42
N GLU A 26 10.35 4.20 11.16
CA GLU A 26 11.53 3.54 10.61
C GLU A 26 11.15 2.44 9.62
N PHE A 27 10.06 1.71 9.91
CA PHE A 27 9.56 0.67 9.02
C PHE A 27 9.11 1.25 7.67
N TYR A 28 8.29 2.30 7.68
CA TYR A 28 7.89 3.02 6.47
C TYR A 28 9.09 3.60 5.73
N SER A 29 10.08 4.14 6.45
CA SER A 29 11.30 4.70 5.84
C SER A 29 12.15 3.67 5.11
N SER A 30 11.94 2.37 5.35
CA SER A 30 12.61 1.27 4.64
C SER A 30 11.91 0.85 3.34
N CYS A 31 10.78 1.47 3.01
CA CYS A 31 9.99 1.17 1.80
C CYS A 31 10.17 2.24 0.73
N ASP A 32 10.02 1.87 -0.54
CA ASP A 32 9.97 2.81 -1.66
C ASP A 32 8.52 3.26 -1.97
N ILE A 33 7.56 2.35 -1.78
CA ILE A 33 6.14 2.54 -2.14
C ILE A 33 5.27 1.93 -1.04
N PHE A 34 4.14 2.59 -0.74
CA PHE A 34 3.08 2.03 0.09
C PHE A 34 1.86 1.65 -0.77
N CYS A 35 1.40 0.40 -0.65
CA CYS A 35 0.26 -0.10 -1.42
C CYS A 35 -0.91 -0.49 -0.51
N LEU A 36 -2.11 0.07 -0.75
CA LEU A 36 -3.33 -0.22 0.00
C LEU A 36 -4.47 -0.71 -0.92
N PRO A 37 -4.59 -2.03 -1.15
CA PRO A 37 -5.60 -2.61 -2.03
C PRO A 37 -6.93 -2.92 -1.33
N SER A 38 -7.39 -2.02 -0.46
CA SER A 38 -8.59 -2.20 0.36
C SER A 38 -9.88 -2.25 -0.47
N ILE A 39 -10.92 -2.89 0.08
CA ILE A 39 -12.26 -2.95 -0.55
C ILE A 39 -13.20 -1.93 0.11
N HIS A 40 -12.93 -1.57 1.36
CA HIS A 40 -13.65 -0.57 2.16
C HIS A 40 -12.64 0.15 3.04
N GLU A 41 -12.81 1.46 3.23
CA GLU A 41 -12.02 2.30 4.11
C GLU A 41 -12.90 3.43 4.67
N GLY A 42 -12.63 3.85 5.91
CA GLY A 42 -13.12 5.15 6.38
C GLY A 42 -12.25 6.24 5.78
N PHE A 43 -11.39 6.80 6.62
CA PHE A 43 -10.21 7.53 6.18
C PHE A 43 -8.97 6.73 6.60
N PRO A 44 -8.13 6.28 5.66
CA PRO A 44 -7.03 5.36 5.97
C PRO A 44 -5.86 6.10 6.64
N LEU A 45 -5.72 5.95 7.96
CA LEU A 45 -4.62 6.54 8.73
C LEU A 45 -3.25 6.03 8.26
N SER A 46 -3.17 4.78 7.79
CA SER A 46 -1.95 4.20 7.24
C SER A 46 -1.44 4.93 5.98
N ILE A 47 -2.34 5.52 5.18
CA ILE A 47 -1.94 6.42 4.08
C ILE A 47 -1.38 7.72 4.63
N ALA A 48 -2.01 8.32 5.64
CA ALA A 48 -1.52 9.55 6.25
C ALA A 48 -0.12 9.35 6.88
N GLU A 49 0.09 8.22 7.55
CA GLU A 49 1.38 7.82 8.11
C GLU A 49 2.44 7.61 7.01
N ALA A 50 2.12 6.85 5.96
CA ALA A 50 3.03 6.64 4.83
C ALA A 50 3.39 7.96 4.10
N LEU A 51 2.41 8.85 3.90
CA LEU A 51 2.64 10.18 3.32
C LEU A 51 3.52 11.06 4.22
N SER A 52 3.44 10.91 5.54
CA SER A 52 4.27 11.69 6.48
C SER A 52 5.76 11.37 6.36
N ILE A 53 6.09 10.17 5.86
CA ILE A 53 7.45 9.73 5.56
C ILE A 53 7.85 10.05 4.10
N GLY A 54 6.91 10.53 3.28
CA GLY A 54 7.14 10.87 1.88
C GLY A 54 7.02 9.70 0.91
N LEU A 55 6.39 8.59 1.32
CA LEU A 55 6.17 7.45 0.43
C LEU A 55 5.17 7.78 -0.68
N VAL A 56 5.44 7.25 -1.88
CA VAL A 56 4.46 7.23 -2.97
C VAL A 56 3.38 6.20 -2.65
N ILE A 57 2.12 6.60 -2.79
CA ILE A 57 0.98 5.75 -2.44
C ILE A 57 0.35 5.12 -3.70
N VAL A 58 0.05 3.83 -3.64
CA VAL A 58 -0.81 3.15 -4.65
C VAL A 58 -2.01 2.56 -3.92
N ALA A 59 -3.20 3.11 -4.11
CA ALA A 59 -4.37 2.73 -3.32
C ALA A 59 -5.64 2.53 -4.15
N SER A 60 -6.55 1.72 -3.65
CA SER A 60 -7.85 1.51 -4.29
C SER A 60 -8.75 2.75 -4.16
N THR A 61 -9.57 3.02 -5.16
CA THR A 61 -10.55 4.13 -5.17
C THR A 61 -11.80 3.75 -4.36
N VAL A 62 -11.65 3.71 -3.03
CA VAL A 62 -12.74 3.39 -2.10
C VAL A 62 -12.93 4.50 -1.06
N GLU A 63 -14.18 4.88 -0.84
CA GLU A 63 -14.63 5.75 0.27
C GLU A 63 -13.69 6.95 0.51
N GLY A 64 -13.09 7.11 1.69
CA GLY A 64 -12.24 8.27 2.01
C GLY A 64 -10.81 8.21 1.45
N THR A 65 -10.43 7.16 0.74
CA THR A 65 -9.09 7.02 0.15
C THR A 65 -8.75 8.12 -0.87
N PRO A 66 -9.63 8.47 -1.83
CA PRO A 66 -9.34 9.52 -2.82
C PRO A 66 -9.19 10.91 -2.20
N GLU A 67 -9.66 11.14 -0.97
CA GLU A 67 -9.49 12.42 -0.28
C GLU A 67 -8.03 12.67 0.13
N ALA A 68 -7.26 11.60 0.39
CA ALA A 68 -5.85 11.67 0.76
C ALA A 68 -4.91 11.73 -0.46
N ILE A 69 -5.38 11.32 -1.65
CA ILE A 69 -4.54 11.08 -2.82
C ILE A 69 -4.80 12.10 -3.94
N ARG A 70 -3.73 12.76 -4.36
CA ARG A 70 -3.66 13.60 -5.57
C ARG A 70 -2.90 12.82 -6.64
N GLU A 71 -3.65 12.35 -7.65
CA GLU A 71 -3.11 11.53 -8.74
C GLU A 71 -1.88 12.19 -9.39
N ASN A 72 -0.81 11.41 -9.57
CA ASN A 72 0.50 11.84 -10.11
C ASN A 72 1.26 12.87 -9.27
N VAL A 73 0.81 13.19 -8.05
CA VAL A 73 1.51 14.11 -7.14
C VAL A 73 2.05 13.36 -5.94
N ASN A 74 1.19 12.67 -5.20
CA ASN A 74 1.58 11.90 -4.02
C ASN A 74 1.18 10.41 -4.11
N GLY A 75 0.57 10.00 -5.22
CA GLY A 75 0.20 8.62 -5.43
C GLY A 75 -0.63 8.38 -6.68
N PHE A 76 -1.12 7.15 -6.78
CA PHE A 76 -1.92 6.64 -7.88
C PHE A 76 -3.11 5.84 -7.35
N LEU A 77 -4.25 6.00 -8.01
CA LEU A 77 -5.46 5.29 -7.69
C LEU A 77 -5.76 4.19 -8.71
N PHE A 78 -6.40 3.12 -8.25
CA PHE A 78 -6.90 2.03 -9.11
C PHE A 78 -8.27 1.53 -8.65
N LYS A 79 -9.05 0.87 -9.52
CA LYS A 79 -10.37 0.34 -9.14
C LYS A 79 -10.27 -0.83 -8.15
N PRO A 80 -11.10 -0.88 -7.10
CA PRO A 80 -11.09 -2.01 -6.17
C PRO A 80 -11.33 -3.33 -6.92
N LYS A 81 -10.64 -4.39 -6.48
CA LYS A 81 -10.65 -5.74 -7.11
C LYS A 81 -10.08 -5.81 -8.54
N ASN A 82 -9.45 -4.74 -9.05
CA ASN A 82 -8.79 -4.73 -10.35
C ASN A 82 -7.26 -4.92 -10.22
N PHE A 83 -6.82 -6.16 -10.04
CA PHE A 83 -5.39 -6.46 -9.85
C PHE A 83 -4.52 -6.09 -11.07
N LYS A 84 -5.11 -6.02 -12.27
CA LYS A 84 -4.38 -5.62 -13.49
C LYS A 84 -4.00 -4.15 -13.44
N GLU A 85 -4.93 -3.30 -13.04
CA GLU A 85 -4.69 -1.87 -12.89
C GLU A 85 -3.74 -1.59 -11.72
N LEU A 86 -3.93 -2.28 -10.58
CA LEU A 86 -2.96 -2.25 -9.48
C LEU A 86 -1.54 -2.59 -9.95
N SER A 87 -1.37 -3.70 -10.66
CA SER A 87 -0.07 -4.12 -11.15
C SER A 87 0.55 -3.10 -12.11
N PHE A 88 -0.26 -2.43 -12.93
CA PHE A 88 0.24 -1.40 -13.85
C PHE A 88 0.69 -0.14 -13.12
N LYS A 89 0.04 0.23 -12.01
CA LYS A 89 0.41 1.41 -11.20
C LYS A 89 1.64 1.20 -10.32
N LEU A 90 2.11 -0.05 -10.17
CA LEU A 90 3.29 -0.41 -9.37
C LEU A 90 4.60 -0.50 -10.18
N ILE A 91 4.54 -0.37 -11.51
CA ILE A 91 5.68 -0.50 -12.44
C ILE A 91 5.96 0.86 -13.06
#